data_AF-A0AAE0QPB7-F1
#
_entry.id   AF-A0AAE0QPB7-F1
#
_cell.length_a   1.000
_cell.length_b   1.000
_cell.length_c   1.000
_cell.angle_alpha   90.00
_cell.angle_beta   90.00
_cell.angle_gamma   90.00
#
_symmetry.space_group_name_H-M   'P 1'
#
loop_
_entity.id
_entity.type
_entity.pdbx_description
1 polymer ?
#
loop_
_entity_poly.entity_id
_entity_poly.type
_entity_poly.pdbx_seq_one_letter_code
_entity_poly.pdbx_strand_id
1 'polypeptide(L)'
;MEAKKGPSPCGIMSVPDYLQCAEDHQTVLVLVQPLGAVPEDDFFGVYKRVASVSQVSVGDNQRSLSVRYRHHYAPENGEWGEFQSHRRVVGLVAVAWCPAAGSEWALTSERFRAMKERLGPALYDSRLLAFGLSGHATTELQRPDVAFFPAYDNCPVLEKTVEDFIQSIFIVLESKRLDRATDKSGDKIPLMCVPFEKKDFVGLDTDSRHYKKRCQGRMRKHVGDLCLQAGMIQDALVHYHMAVELLRAVNDFLWLGAALEGLCSASVIIHYPGGTAGKGGARKPFISTATDGGKRHRPGAQEVLIDPGALTSSSGISADTSSEIGRAKNCLSPEDIIEKYKEAISYYGKYKNAGVIELEACVKAVRVLAIQKRAMEASEFLQNAVYINLGQLSEEEKIQRYSVLSELYELIGFHRKSAFFKRVAAMQCVAPTIPEPGWKACYRLLLETLPGYSLSLDPKDFSKGTTTIPIISNNTPGQN
;
A
#
# COMPACT_ATOMS: atom_id res chain seq x y z
N MET A 1 -7.84 -18.01 -26.80
CA MET A 1 -7.52 -19.16 -25.91
C MET A 1 -6.72 -18.61 -24.76
N GLU A 2 -7.35 -18.37 -23.61
CA GLU A 2 -6.66 -17.87 -22.42
C GLU A 2 -5.75 -18.97 -21.87
N ALA A 3 -4.45 -18.69 -21.81
CA ALA A 3 -3.50 -19.51 -21.10
C ALA A 3 -3.83 -19.43 -19.61
N LYS A 4 -4.35 -20.53 -19.05
CA LYS A 4 -4.52 -20.70 -17.60
C LYS A 4 -3.14 -20.56 -16.95
N LYS A 5 -2.90 -19.43 -16.29
CA LYS A 5 -1.79 -19.21 -15.36
C LYS A 5 -1.88 -20.34 -14.31
N GLY A 6 -0.86 -21.20 -14.23
CA GLY A 6 -0.81 -22.22 -13.18
C GLY A 6 -0.87 -21.54 -11.80
N PRO A 7 -1.49 -22.17 -10.78
CA PRO A 7 -1.57 -21.57 -9.46
C PRO A 7 -0.16 -21.30 -8.94
N SER A 8 0.07 -20.08 -8.45
CA SER A 8 1.27 -19.75 -7.67
C SER A 8 1.40 -20.76 -6.51
N PRO A 9 2.62 -21.13 -6.09
CA PRO A 9 2.79 -21.98 -4.91
C PRO A 9 2.02 -21.34 -3.75
N CYS A 10 1.09 -22.10 -3.16
CA CYS A 10 0.12 -21.63 -2.18
C CYS A 10 0.74 -20.67 -1.15
N GLY A 11 0.29 -19.41 -1.15
CA GLY A 11 0.61 -18.39 -0.14
C GLY A 11 1.77 -17.41 -0.41
N ILE A 12 2.43 -17.48 -1.57
CA ILE A 12 3.49 -16.51 -1.93
C ILE A 12 2.87 -15.32 -2.69
N MET A 13 3.14 -14.10 -2.24
CA MET A 13 2.84 -12.91 -3.05
C MET A 13 3.64 -12.96 -4.35
N SER A 14 2.93 -12.99 -5.48
CA SER A 14 3.54 -13.19 -6.79
C SER A 14 3.87 -11.89 -7.53
N VAL A 15 3.16 -10.80 -7.24
CA VAL A 15 3.29 -9.54 -7.99
C VAL A 15 3.45 -8.34 -7.04
N PRO A 16 4.55 -7.58 -7.14
CA PRO A 16 4.72 -6.32 -6.41
C PRO A 16 3.72 -5.24 -6.82
N ASP A 17 3.13 -4.54 -5.84
CA ASP A 17 2.42 -3.29 -6.09
C ASP A 17 3.44 -2.14 -6.11
N TYR A 18 4.04 -1.91 -7.28
CA TYR A 18 5.01 -0.84 -7.51
C TYR A 18 4.46 0.57 -7.25
N LEU A 19 3.13 0.72 -7.21
CA LEU A 19 2.49 1.99 -6.91
C LEU A 19 2.39 2.25 -5.41
N GLN A 20 2.68 1.27 -4.56
CA GLN A 20 2.51 1.38 -3.13
C GLN A 20 3.40 2.46 -2.51
N CYS A 21 2.82 3.33 -1.70
CA CYS A 21 3.49 4.42 -1.02
C CYS A 21 3.36 4.29 0.51
N ALA A 22 4.07 5.16 1.26
CA ALA A 22 3.98 5.18 2.72
C ALA A 22 2.55 5.49 3.19
N GLU A 23 1.84 6.35 2.48
CA GLU A 23 0.48 6.77 2.78
C GLU A 23 -0.54 5.64 2.59
N ASP A 24 -0.22 4.58 1.86
CA ASP A 24 -1.14 3.45 1.76
C ASP A 24 -1.31 2.74 3.12
N HIS A 25 -0.31 2.80 4.01
CA HIS A 25 -0.37 2.20 5.35
C HIS A 25 -1.48 2.81 6.24
N GLN A 26 -1.90 4.05 5.98
CA GLN A 26 -3.04 4.70 6.69
C GLN A 26 -4.39 4.49 5.98
N THR A 27 -4.44 3.72 4.88
CA THR A 27 -5.69 3.50 4.13
C THR A 27 -6.35 2.17 4.45
N VAL A 28 -7.67 2.15 4.43
CA VAL A 28 -8.46 0.92 4.32
C VAL A 28 -8.71 0.58 2.85
N LEU A 29 -8.79 -0.71 2.53
CA LEU A 29 -8.99 -1.18 1.16
C LEU A 29 -10.44 -1.65 0.96
N VAL A 30 -11.09 -1.08 -0.05
CA VAL A 30 -12.44 -1.43 -0.50
C VAL A 30 -12.38 -2.05 -1.89
N LEU A 31 -12.97 -3.23 -2.03
CA LEU A 31 -13.13 -3.91 -3.30
C LEU A 31 -14.46 -3.48 -3.94
N VAL A 32 -14.42 -3.04 -5.20
CA VAL A 32 -15.60 -2.69 -5.99
C VAL A 32 -15.77 -3.74 -7.10
N GLN A 33 -16.90 -4.44 -7.17
CA GLN A 33 -17.12 -5.50 -8.16
C GLN A 33 -18.44 -5.32 -8.90
N PRO A 34 -18.48 -5.56 -10.22
CA PRO A 34 -19.73 -5.78 -10.91
C PRO A 34 -20.36 -7.10 -10.45
N LEU A 35 -21.68 -7.12 -10.33
CA LEU A 35 -22.46 -8.28 -9.93
C LEU A 35 -23.51 -8.57 -11.01
N GLY A 36 -23.28 -9.64 -11.77
CA GLY A 36 -24.10 -9.96 -12.93
C GLY A 36 -23.67 -9.18 -14.18
N ALA A 37 -24.61 -8.96 -15.10
CA ALA A 37 -24.35 -8.29 -16.37
C ALA A 37 -24.44 -6.76 -16.19
N VAL A 38 -23.31 -6.14 -15.86
CA VAL A 38 -23.15 -4.68 -15.81
C VAL A 38 -22.25 -4.28 -16.97
N PRO A 39 -22.70 -3.39 -17.88
CA PRO A 39 -21.84 -2.88 -18.94
C PRO A 39 -20.58 -2.20 -18.39
N GLU A 40 -19.45 -2.34 -19.09
CA GLU A 40 -18.14 -1.89 -18.60
C GLU A 40 -18.10 -0.37 -18.38
N ASP A 41 -18.64 0.41 -19.33
CA ASP A 41 -18.70 1.87 -19.24
C ASP A 41 -19.54 2.33 -18.04
N ASP A 42 -20.67 1.69 -17.79
CA ASP A 42 -21.54 1.97 -16.65
C ASP A 42 -20.86 1.61 -15.32
N PHE A 43 -20.22 0.44 -15.26
CA PHE A 43 -19.46 0.02 -14.09
C PHE A 43 -18.36 1.04 -13.76
N PHE A 44 -17.58 1.47 -14.74
CA PHE A 44 -16.50 2.43 -14.50
C PHE A 44 -17.02 3.84 -14.23
N GLY A 45 -18.19 4.23 -14.76
CA GLY A 45 -18.90 5.44 -14.37
C GLY A 45 -19.25 5.45 -12.88
N VAL A 46 -19.87 4.37 -12.38
CA VAL A 46 -20.18 4.20 -10.96
C VAL A 46 -18.90 4.10 -10.13
N TYR A 47 -17.92 3.31 -10.56
CA TYR A 47 -16.63 3.15 -9.88
C TYR A 47 -15.93 4.50 -9.66
N LYS A 48 -15.93 5.39 -10.67
CA LYS A 48 -15.32 6.72 -10.56
C LYS A 48 -16.00 7.57 -9.48
N ARG A 49 -17.33 7.49 -9.38
CA ARG A 49 -18.09 8.20 -8.33
C ARG A 49 -17.83 7.63 -6.95
N VAL A 50 -17.86 6.30 -6.81
CA VAL A 50 -17.48 5.62 -5.56
C VAL A 50 -16.05 6.01 -5.14
N ALA A 51 -15.09 5.95 -6.06
CA ALA A 51 -13.70 6.27 -5.80
C ALA A 51 -13.42 7.76 -5.57
N SER A 52 -14.37 8.65 -5.90
CA SER A 52 -14.27 10.08 -5.60
C SER A 52 -14.37 10.37 -4.10
N VAL A 53 -15.01 9.47 -3.33
CA VAL A 53 -15.08 9.52 -1.87
C VAL A 53 -13.87 8.81 -1.29
N SER A 54 -12.68 9.40 -1.44
CA SER A 54 -11.42 8.77 -0.99
C SER A 54 -11.07 9.02 0.47
N GLN A 55 -11.79 9.91 1.15
CA GLN A 55 -11.53 10.31 2.52
C GLN A 55 -12.83 10.82 3.17
N VAL A 56 -13.13 10.35 4.38
CA VAL A 56 -14.35 10.74 5.12
C VAL A 56 -13.97 11.17 6.52
N SER A 57 -14.49 12.31 6.98
CA SER A 57 -14.33 12.75 8.37
C SER A 57 -15.11 11.83 9.29
N VAL A 58 -14.48 11.36 10.36
CA VAL A 58 -15.00 10.33 11.27
C VAL A 58 -14.83 10.75 12.73
N GLY A 59 -15.91 10.64 13.50
CA GLY A 59 -15.97 11.04 14.90
C GLY A 59 -15.83 12.56 15.14
N ASP A 60 -15.85 12.96 16.41
CA ASP A 60 -15.86 14.38 16.81
C ASP A 60 -14.47 15.04 16.83
N ASN A 61 -13.40 14.24 16.78
CA ASN A 61 -12.01 14.69 16.99
C ASN A 61 -11.25 15.02 15.68
N GLN A 62 -11.91 15.51 14.64
CA GLN A 62 -11.27 15.90 13.36
C GLN A 62 -10.41 14.79 12.74
N ARG A 63 -10.77 13.51 12.96
CA ARG A 63 -10.12 12.37 12.32
C ARG A 63 -10.74 12.13 10.95
N SER A 64 -9.97 11.54 10.06
CA SER A 64 -10.45 11.14 8.75
C SER A 64 -10.01 9.73 8.42
N LEU A 65 -10.93 8.92 7.91
CA LEU A 65 -10.63 7.61 7.35
C LEU A 65 -10.29 7.76 5.88
N SER A 66 -9.08 7.36 5.49
CA SER A 66 -8.64 7.33 4.10
C SER A 66 -8.94 5.98 3.46
N VAL A 67 -9.50 5.99 2.25
CA VAL A 67 -9.99 4.79 1.56
C VAL A 67 -9.33 4.63 0.20
N ARG A 68 -8.91 3.41 -0.10
CA ARG A 68 -8.40 3.02 -1.41
C ARG A 68 -9.36 2.02 -2.04
N TYR A 69 -9.71 2.26 -3.30
CA TYR A 69 -10.59 1.40 -4.07
C TYR A 69 -9.80 0.58 -5.09
N ARG A 70 -10.19 -0.67 -5.26
CA ARG A 70 -9.70 -1.55 -6.32
C ARG A 70 -10.88 -2.30 -6.94
N HIS A 71 -10.85 -2.50 -8.25
CA HIS A 71 -11.78 -3.39 -8.96
C HIS A 71 -11.13 -4.73 -9.37
N HIS A 72 -9.83 -4.88 -9.11
CA HIS A 72 -9.10 -6.13 -9.23
C HIS A 72 -8.31 -6.38 -7.96
N TYR A 73 -8.38 -7.60 -7.43
CA TYR A 73 -7.74 -7.95 -6.17
C TYR A 73 -7.24 -9.39 -6.21
N ALA A 74 -5.93 -9.55 -6.07
CA ALA A 74 -5.28 -10.85 -5.95
C ALA A 74 -5.51 -11.43 -4.55
N PRO A 75 -6.11 -12.63 -4.40
CA PRO A 75 -6.44 -13.23 -3.10
C PRO A 75 -5.23 -13.37 -2.16
N GLU A 76 -4.03 -13.56 -2.72
CA GLU A 76 -2.79 -13.72 -1.97
C GLU A 76 -2.48 -12.49 -1.10
N ASN A 77 -2.88 -11.28 -1.52
CA ASN A 77 -2.75 -10.08 -0.70
C ASN A 77 -3.54 -10.16 0.61
N GLY A 78 -4.66 -10.90 0.62
CA GLY A 78 -5.51 -11.05 1.81
C GLY A 78 -4.87 -11.91 2.87
N GLU A 79 -4.11 -12.92 2.44
CA GLU A 79 -3.38 -13.82 3.33
C GLU A 79 -2.24 -13.12 4.07
N TRP A 80 -1.68 -12.06 3.46
CA TRP A 80 -0.68 -11.19 4.07
C TRP A 80 -1.29 -10.06 4.92
N GLY A 81 -2.62 -9.99 5.02
CA GLY A 81 -3.34 -8.90 5.68
C GLY A 81 -3.13 -8.78 7.21
N GLU A 82 -2.65 -9.83 7.89
CA GLU A 82 -2.25 -9.70 9.30
C GLU A 82 -0.89 -9.01 9.44
N PHE A 83 -0.04 -9.22 8.44
CA PHE A 83 1.31 -8.69 8.36
C PHE A 83 1.34 -7.27 7.80
N GLN A 84 0.45 -6.93 6.87
CA GLN A 84 0.27 -5.59 6.31
C GLN A 84 -1.23 -5.30 6.14
N SER A 85 -1.85 -4.66 7.13
CA SER A 85 -3.31 -4.49 7.19
C SER A 85 -3.88 -3.68 6.02
N HIS A 86 -3.12 -2.75 5.45
CA HIS A 86 -3.54 -1.94 4.29
C HIS A 86 -3.65 -2.73 2.98
N ARG A 87 -3.22 -3.99 2.95
CA ARG A 87 -3.45 -4.92 1.84
C ARG A 87 -4.76 -5.66 1.94
N ARG A 88 -5.34 -5.76 3.13
CA ARG A 88 -6.55 -6.55 3.38
C ARG A 88 -7.77 -5.79 2.91
N VAL A 89 -8.57 -6.42 2.04
CA VAL A 89 -9.93 -5.94 1.73
C VAL A 89 -10.78 -6.02 2.99
N VAL A 90 -11.23 -4.86 3.46
CA VAL A 90 -12.13 -4.73 4.62
C VAL A 90 -13.51 -4.21 4.24
N GLY A 91 -13.69 -3.72 3.01
CA GLY A 91 -15.00 -3.29 2.50
C GLY A 91 -15.31 -3.88 1.13
N LEU A 92 -16.59 -4.13 0.87
CA LEU A 92 -17.09 -4.57 -0.44
C LEU A 92 -18.18 -3.62 -0.94
N VAL A 93 -18.03 -3.10 -2.15
CA VAL A 93 -19.09 -2.44 -2.90
C VAL A 93 -19.43 -3.31 -4.11
N ALA A 94 -20.65 -3.82 -4.17
CA ALA A 94 -21.16 -4.57 -5.32
C ALA A 94 -22.04 -3.65 -6.17
N VAL A 95 -21.85 -3.65 -7.49
CA VAL A 95 -22.66 -2.86 -8.45
C VAL A 95 -23.49 -3.84 -9.27
N ALA A 96 -24.81 -3.73 -9.25
CA ALA A 96 -25.71 -4.65 -9.96
C ALA A 96 -26.77 -3.92 -10.78
N TRP A 97 -27.15 -4.48 -11.92
CA TRP A 97 -28.39 -4.14 -12.62
C TRP A 97 -29.49 -5.12 -12.24
N CYS A 98 -30.63 -4.62 -11.75
CA CYS A 98 -31.77 -5.42 -11.31
C CYS A 98 -33.08 -4.72 -11.72
N PRO A 99 -33.60 -4.99 -12.94
CA PRO A 99 -34.77 -4.29 -13.47
C PRO A 99 -36.10 -4.77 -12.88
N ALA A 100 -36.18 -6.02 -12.40
CA ALA A 100 -37.41 -6.60 -11.88
C ALA A 100 -37.28 -7.07 -10.42
N ALA A 101 -38.33 -6.82 -9.62
CA ALA A 101 -38.49 -7.47 -8.32
C ALA A 101 -38.89 -8.94 -8.52
N GLY A 102 -38.35 -9.86 -7.72
CA GLY A 102 -38.65 -11.30 -7.80
C GLY A 102 -37.41 -12.18 -7.95
N SER A 103 -37.40 -13.10 -8.92
CA SER A 103 -36.34 -14.08 -9.12
C SER A 103 -34.98 -13.47 -9.43
N GLU A 104 -34.94 -12.38 -10.20
CA GLU A 104 -33.70 -11.65 -10.51
C GLU A 104 -33.09 -11.00 -9.26
N TRP A 105 -33.94 -10.41 -8.42
CA TRP A 105 -33.52 -9.90 -7.12
C TRP A 105 -33.01 -11.02 -6.20
N ALA A 106 -33.72 -12.15 -6.14
CA ALA A 106 -33.30 -13.30 -5.33
C ALA A 106 -31.91 -13.81 -5.73
N LEU A 107 -31.66 -13.94 -7.04
CA LEU A 107 -30.36 -14.34 -7.59
C LEU A 107 -29.27 -13.28 -7.29
N THR A 108 -29.58 -12.00 -7.44
CA THR A 108 -28.64 -10.91 -7.13
C THR A 108 -28.27 -10.90 -5.64
N SER A 109 -29.26 -11.06 -4.76
CA SER A 109 -29.10 -11.14 -3.31
C SER A 109 -28.27 -12.36 -2.89
N GLU A 110 -28.48 -13.52 -3.53
CA GLU A 110 -27.68 -14.73 -3.31
C GLU A 110 -26.22 -14.54 -3.75
N ARG A 111 -25.99 -14.01 -4.96
CA ARG A 111 -24.63 -13.74 -5.45
C ARG A 111 -23.90 -12.71 -4.59
N PHE A 112 -24.61 -11.68 -4.11
CA PHE A 112 -24.04 -10.72 -3.17
C PHE A 112 -23.63 -11.39 -1.86
N ARG A 113 -24.47 -12.27 -1.30
CA ARG A 113 -24.12 -13.07 -0.11
C ARG A 113 -22.87 -13.93 -0.35
N ALA A 114 -22.80 -14.64 -1.47
CA ALA A 114 -21.64 -15.47 -1.80
C ALA A 114 -20.33 -14.66 -1.93
N MET A 115 -20.39 -13.43 -2.45
CA MET A 115 -19.22 -12.54 -2.48
C MET A 115 -18.74 -12.16 -1.08
N LYS A 116 -19.66 -11.87 -0.15
CA LYS A 116 -19.34 -11.55 1.24
C LYS A 116 -18.68 -12.75 1.93
N GLU A 117 -19.25 -13.94 1.77
CA GLU A 117 -18.71 -15.18 2.32
C GLU A 117 -17.29 -15.48 1.81
N ARG A 118 -17.02 -15.20 0.53
CA ARG A 118 -15.68 -15.38 -0.06
C ARG A 118 -14.61 -14.44 0.51
N LEU A 119 -14.99 -13.22 0.90
CA LEU A 119 -14.07 -12.29 1.59
C LEU A 119 -13.90 -12.64 3.08
N GLY A 120 -14.87 -13.36 3.64
CA GLY A 120 -14.78 -13.97 4.96
C GLY A 120 -14.70 -12.95 6.11
N PRO A 121 -14.08 -13.32 7.24
CA PRO A 121 -14.10 -12.53 8.48
C PRO A 121 -13.28 -11.24 8.44
N ALA A 122 -12.53 -11.02 7.35
CA ALA A 122 -11.79 -9.79 7.10
C ALA A 122 -12.72 -8.61 6.76
N LEU A 123 -13.93 -8.88 6.25
CA LEU A 123 -14.89 -7.89 5.81
C LEU A 123 -15.52 -7.18 7.02
N TYR A 124 -15.41 -5.86 7.07
CA TYR A 124 -15.97 -5.01 8.12
C TYR A 124 -17.38 -4.57 7.75
N ASP A 125 -17.59 -4.18 6.50
CA ASP A 125 -18.92 -3.89 5.97
C ASP A 125 -19.01 -4.18 4.47
N SER A 126 -20.23 -4.21 3.94
CA SER A 126 -20.53 -4.36 2.52
C SER A 126 -21.74 -3.55 2.09
N ARG A 127 -21.73 -3.06 0.85
CA ARG A 127 -22.84 -2.33 0.24
C ARG A 127 -23.14 -2.85 -1.16
N LEU A 128 -24.40 -3.18 -1.43
CA LEU A 128 -24.90 -3.45 -2.77
C LEU A 128 -25.56 -2.18 -3.32
N LEU A 129 -25.05 -1.68 -4.44
CA LEU A 129 -25.63 -0.60 -5.24
C LEU A 129 -26.43 -1.26 -6.38
N ALA A 130 -27.75 -1.34 -6.20
CA ALA A 130 -28.66 -1.98 -7.14
C ALA A 130 -29.33 -0.92 -8.03
N PHE A 131 -29.18 -1.04 -9.34
CA PHE A 131 -29.68 -0.10 -10.34
C PHE A 131 -30.83 -0.70 -11.15
N GLY A 132 -31.73 0.14 -11.67
CA GLY A 132 -32.75 -0.27 -12.66
C GLY A 132 -34.09 -0.69 -12.09
N LEU A 133 -34.24 -0.81 -10.76
CA LEU A 133 -35.50 -1.24 -10.15
C LEU A 133 -36.55 -0.12 -10.25
N SER A 134 -37.47 -0.24 -11.20
CA SER A 134 -38.58 0.69 -11.38
C SER A 134 -39.75 0.32 -10.47
N GLY A 135 -39.78 0.87 -9.26
CA GLY A 135 -40.83 0.63 -8.28
C GLY A 135 -40.35 1.00 -6.88
N HIS A 136 -41.23 1.50 -6.02
CA HIS A 136 -40.86 1.76 -4.63
C HIS A 136 -40.42 0.43 -4.03
N ALA A 137 -39.17 0.32 -3.60
CA ALA A 137 -38.67 -0.85 -2.87
C ALA A 137 -39.68 -1.14 -1.76
N THR A 138 -40.39 -2.26 -1.86
CA THR A 138 -41.30 -2.70 -0.80
C THR A 138 -40.51 -2.78 0.50
N THR A 139 -41.15 -2.58 1.64
CA THR A 139 -40.50 -2.59 2.97
C THR A 139 -39.68 -3.86 3.22
N GLU A 140 -40.01 -4.96 2.53
CA GLU A 140 -39.29 -6.25 2.55
C GLU A 140 -37.94 -6.25 1.80
N LEU A 141 -37.76 -5.35 0.83
CA LEU A 141 -36.51 -5.17 0.07
C LEU A 141 -35.53 -4.21 0.77
N GLN A 142 -36.00 -3.44 1.75
CA GLN A 142 -35.16 -2.50 2.49
C GLN A 142 -34.22 -3.24 3.44
N ARG A 143 -32.98 -3.41 2.98
CA ARG A 143 -31.87 -3.92 3.79
C ARG A 143 -30.84 -2.82 4.00
N PRO A 144 -30.22 -2.74 5.18
CA PRO A 144 -29.21 -1.71 5.46
C PRO A 144 -27.98 -1.85 4.56
N ASP A 145 -27.67 -3.05 4.07
CA ASP A 145 -26.55 -3.33 3.18
C ASP A 145 -26.87 -3.13 1.68
N VAL A 146 -28.03 -2.54 1.34
CA VAL A 146 -28.48 -2.32 -0.05
C VAL A 146 -28.93 -0.87 -0.26
N ALA A 147 -28.51 -0.26 -1.36
CA ALA A 147 -29.02 1.00 -1.85
C ALA A 147 -29.56 0.83 -3.28
N PHE A 148 -30.78 1.32 -3.52
CA PHE A 148 -31.45 1.24 -4.81
C PHE A 148 -31.37 2.57 -5.55
N PHE A 149 -31.08 2.51 -6.85
CA PHE A 149 -31.02 3.65 -7.74
C PHE A 149 -31.84 3.38 -9.02
N PRO A 150 -32.59 4.37 -9.54
CA PRO A 150 -33.37 4.19 -10.77
C PRO A 150 -32.52 3.81 -11.99
N ALA A 151 -31.36 4.45 -12.17
CA ALA A 151 -30.45 4.23 -13.30
C ALA A 151 -29.02 4.65 -12.94
N TYR A 152 -28.03 4.26 -13.75
CA TYR A 152 -26.61 4.56 -13.50
C TYR A 152 -26.30 6.06 -13.51
N ASP A 153 -26.95 6.81 -14.38
CA ASP A 153 -26.87 8.27 -14.49
C ASP A 153 -27.77 9.00 -13.48
N ASN A 154 -28.85 8.37 -13.03
CA ASN A 154 -29.77 8.89 -12.03
C ASN A 154 -29.52 8.31 -10.62
N CYS A 155 -28.38 8.67 -10.01
CA CYS A 155 -28.04 8.30 -8.64
C CYS A 155 -27.47 9.48 -7.83
N PRO A 156 -28.29 10.47 -7.43
CA PRO A 156 -27.81 11.73 -6.83
C PRO A 156 -27.24 11.57 -5.40
N VAL A 157 -27.63 10.52 -4.67
CA VAL A 157 -27.19 10.25 -3.28
C VAL A 157 -26.11 9.18 -3.18
N LEU A 158 -25.48 8.82 -4.30
CA LEU A 158 -24.47 7.75 -4.35
C LEU A 158 -23.27 8.05 -3.43
N GLU A 159 -22.68 9.25 -3.53
CA GLU A 159 -21.53 9.63 -2.71
C GLU A 159 -21.90 9.62 -1.23
N LYS A 160 -23.09 10.11 -0.88
CA LYS A 160 -23.56 10.09 0.51
C LYS A 160 -23.75 8.66 1.04
N THR A 161 -24.27 7.76 0.21
CA THR A 161 -24.39 6.32 0.53
C THR A 161 -23.01 5.69 0.76
N VAL A 162 -22.02 6.08 -0.04
CA VAL A 162 -20.63 5.64 0.10
C VAL A 162 -19.99 6.21 1.36
N GLU A 163 -20.23 7.48 1.70
CA GLU A 163 -19.78 8.09 2.96
C GLU A 163 -20.32 7.33 4.18
N ASP A 164 -21.61 7.02 4.21
CA ASP A 164 -22.24 6.30 5.33
C ASP A 164 -21.68 4.87 5.46
N PHE A 165 -21.38 4.22 4.34
CA PHE A 165 -20.67 2.93 4.29
C PHE A 165 -19.20 3.02 4.78
N ILE A 166 -18.52 4.13 4.54
CA ILE A 166 -17.16 4.32 5.08
C ILE A 166 -17.22 4.58 6.58
N GLN A 167 -18.23 5.30 7.06
CA GLN A 167 -18.45 5.51 8.50
C GLN A 167 -18.72 4.19 9.24
N SER A 168 -19.49 3.27 8.67
CA SER A 168 -19.68 1.94 9.28
C SER A 168 -18.38 1.12 9.31
N ILE A 169 -17.57 1.15 8.24
CA ILE A 169 -16.22 0.55 8.25
C ILE A 169 -15.38 1.12 9.40
N PHE A 170 -15.42 2.45 9.60
CA PHE A 170 -14.67 3.11 10.67
C PHE A 170 -15.10 2.63 12.07
N ILE A 171 -16.40 2.46 12.31
CA ILE A 171 -16.90 1.97 13.61
C ILE A 171 -16.34 0.57 13.91
N VAL A 172 -16.34 -0.33 12.94
CA VAL A 172 -15.79 -1.69 13.10
C VAL A 172 -14.27 -1.65 13.28
N LEU A 173 -13.56 -0.80 12.53
CA LEU A 173 -12.12 -0.58 12.67
C LEU A 173 -11.77 -0.13 14.09
N GLU A 174 -12.48 0.87 14.63
CA GLU A 174 -12.27 1.42 15.96
C GLU A 174 -12.55 0.37 17.05
N SER A 175 -13.64 -0.41 16.91
CA SER A 175 -13.94 -1.53 17.81
C SER A 175 -12.80 -2.54 17.84
N LYS A 176 -12.36 -3.03 16.66
CA LYS A 176 -11.27 -4.02 16.56
C LYS A 176 -9.95 -3.49 17.12
N ARG A 177 -9.68 -2.19 16.94
CA ARG A 177 -8.49 -1.52 17.48
C ARG A 177 -8.54 -1.50 19.00
N LEU A 178 -9.67 -1.10 19.59
CA LEU A 178 -9.86 -1.08 21.04
C LEU A 178 -9.74 -2.48 21.63
N ASP A 179 -10.44 -3.47 21.08
CA ASP A 179 -10.41 -4.86 21.55
C ASP A 179 -8.97 -5.40 21.64
N ARG A 180 -8.16 -5.17 20.61
CA ARG A 180 -6.76 -5.62 20.55
C ARG A 180 -5.79 -4.78 21.39
N ALA A 181 -6.08 -3.49 21.59
CA ALA A 181 -5.23 -2.61 22.38
C ALA A 181 -5.39 -2.83 23.88
N THR A 182 -6.62 -3.13 24.32
CA THR A 182 -6.99 -3.35 25.72
C THR A 182 -6.96 -4.80 26.16
N ASP A 183 -6.49 -5.70 25.29
CA ASP A 183 -6.41 -7.15 25.56
C ASP A 183 -5.50 -7.42 26.77
N LYS A 184 -6.14 -7.37 27.94
CA LYS A 184 -5.62 -7.63 29.29
C LYS A 184 -6.26 -8.91 29.85
N SER A 185 -7.12 -9.59 29.07
CA SER A 185 -7.69 -10.84 29.53
C SER A 185 -6.55 -11.84 29.68
N GLY A 186 -6.67 -12.76 30.63
CA GLY A 186 -5.70 -13.85 30.80
C GLY A 186 -5.65 -14.83 29.61
N ASP A 187 -6.22 -14.46 28.46
CA ASP A 187 -6.24 -15.25 27.24
C ASP A 187 -4.88 -15.22 26.55
N LYS A 188 -4.51 -16.37 25.96
CA LYS A 188 -3.27 -16.48 25.17
C LYS A 188 -3.41 -15.61 23.91
N ILE A 189 -2.60 -14.55 23.81
CA ILE A 189 -2.52 -13.69 22.60
C ILE A 189 -2.27 -14.59 21.37
N PRO A 190 -3.15 -14.55 20.35
CA PRO A 190 -3.01 -15.39 19.18
C PRO A 190 -1.76 -15.02 18.39
N LEU A 191 -1.05 -16.03 17.89
CA LEU A 191 0.08 -15.83 17.00
C LEU A 191 -0.43 -15.50 15.60
N MET A 192 -0.16 -14.28 15.13
CA MET A 192 -0.38 -13.89 13.74
C MET A 192 0.78 -14.39 12.89
N CYS A 193 0.49 -14.87 11.68
CA CYS A 193 1.47 -15.53 10.81
C CYS A 193 1.32 -15.07 9.36
N VAL A 194 2.43 -14.92 8.65
CA VAL A 194 2.38 -14.87 7.17
C VAL A 194 2.20 -16.28 6.60
N PRO A 195 1.77 -16.44 5.33
CA PRO A 195 1.37 -17.74 4.80
C PRO A 195 2.45 -18.82 4.88
N PHE A 196 3.72 -18.47 4.63
CA PHE A 196 4.82 -19.44 4.64
C PHE A 196 5.29 -19.84 6.05
N GLU A 197 5.01 -19.02 7.08
CA GLU A 197 5.40 -19.33 8.47
C GLU A 197 4.49 -20.38 9.12
N LYS A 198 3.30 -20.65 8.57
CA LYS A 198 2.29 -21.54 9.19
C LYS A 198 2.84 -22.94 9.51
N LYS A 199 3.79 -23.42 8.70
CA LYS A 199 4.41 -24.74 8.88
C LYS A 199 5.51 -24.74 9.96
N ASP A 200 6.16 -23.60 10.17
CA ASP A 200 7.31 -23.46 11.08
C ASP A 200 6.89 -23.47 12.56
N PHE A 201 5.59 -23.34 12.84
CA PHE A 201 5.06 -23.20 14.19
C PHE A 201 4.31 -24.43 14.71
N VAL A 202 4.33 -25.54 13.96
CA VAL A 202 3.78 -26.82 14.42
C VAL A 202 4.66 -27.41 15.52
N GLY A 203 4.08 -27.70 16.69
CA GLY A 203 4.79 -28.33 17.81
C GLY A 203 5.62 -27.39 18.70
N LEU A 204 5.44 -26.08 18.57
CA LEU A 204 6.10 -25.11 19.45
C LEU A 204 5.53 -25.11 20.87
N ASP A 205 6.42 -24.90 21.85
CA ASP A 205 6.02 -24.61 23.23
C ASP A 205 5.38 -23.22 23.32
N THR A 206 4.04 -23.22 23.31
CA THR A 206 3.21 -22.01 23.41
C THR A 206 3.27 -21.34 24.79
N ASP A 207 3.82 -22.00 25.80
CA ASP A 207 3.92 -21.47 27.16
C ASP A 207 5.25 -20.79 27.47
N SER A 208 6.25 -20.99 26.60
CA SER A 208 7.55 -20.34 26.70
C SER A 208 7.48 -18.80 26.71
N ARG A 209 8.36 -18.17 27.49
CA ARG A 209 8.49 -16.71 27.55
C ARG A 209 8.81 -16.11 26.17
N HIS A 210 9.61 -16.82 25.37
CA HIS A 210 9.98 -16.43 24.01
C HIS A 210 8.74 -16.37 23.10
N TYR A 211 7.91 -17.41 23.11
CA TYR A 211 6.69 -17.48 22.30
C TYR A 211 5.70 -16.37 22.68
N LYS A 212 5.44 -16.20 23.99
CA LYS A 212 4.54 -15.14 24.49
C LYS A 212 5.01 -13.75 24.08
N LYS A 213 6.32 -13.47 24.18
CA LYS A 213 6.91 -12.19 23.76
C LYS A 213 6.82 -11.97 22.25
N ARG A 214 6.95 -13.03 21.44
CA ARG A 214 6.70 -12.99 20.00
C ARG A 214 5.26 -12.60 19.68
N CYS A 215 4.27 -13.29 20.26
CA CYS A 215 2.85 -12.96 20.07
C CYS A 215 2.56 -11.51 20.45
N GLN A 216 3.09 -11.06 21.59
CA GLN A 216 2.94 -9.67 22.05
C GLN A 216 3.54 -8.66 21.06
N GLY A 217 4.76 -8.91 20.57
CA GLY A 217 5.42 -8.05 19.59
C GLY A 217 4.63 -7.93 18.27
N ARG A 218 4.17 -9.07 17.73
CA ARG A 218 3.33 -9.09 16.52
C ARG A 218 2.01 -8.36 16.76
N MET A 219 1.37 -8.58 17.91
CA MET A 219 0.13 -7.89 18.28
C MET A 219 0.32 -6.38 18.37
N ARG A 220 1.38 -5.90 19.03
CA ARG A 220 1.69 -4.46 19.10
C ARG A 220 1.89 -3.86 17.70
N LYS A 221 2.59 -4.56 16.81
CA LYS A 221 2.74 -4.14 15.41
C LYS A 221 1.38 -3.95 14.74
N HIS A 222 0.50 -4.95 14.86
CA HIS A 222 -0.81 -4.92 14.24
C HIS A 222 -1.74 -3.83 14.83
N VAL A 223 -1.71 -3.62 16.15
CA VAL A 223 -2.41 -2.50 16.78
C VAL A 223 -1.88 -1.16 16.24
N GLY A 224 -0.57 -1.05 16.02
CA GLY A 224 0.05 0.10 15.34
C GLY A 224 -0.56 0.36 13.96
N ASP A 225 -0.73 -0.69 13.15
CA ASP A 225 -1.36 -0.55 11.83
C ASP A 225 -2.83 -0.08 11.92
N LEU A 226 -3.60 -0.64 12.85
CA LEU A 226 -5.00 -0.24 13.06
C LEU A 226 -5.11 1.21 13.56
N CYS A 227 -4.22 1.64 14.46
CA CYS A 227 -4.13 3.04 14.89
C CYS A 227 -3.81 3.96 13.72
N LEU A 228 -2.89 3.56 12.84
CA LEU A 228 -2.53 4.36 11.67
C LEU A 228 -3.71 4.48 10.69
N GLN A 229 -4.41 3.38 10.39
CA GLN A 229 -5.63 3.40 9.56
C GLN A 229 -6.79 4.19 10.19
N ALA A 230 -6.87 4.23 11.52
CA ALA A 230 -7.87 5.01 12.26
C ALA A 230 -7.49 6.50 12.44
N GLY A 231 -6.40 6.96 11.82
CA GLY A 231 -5.93 8.35 11.89
C GLY A 231 -5.27 8.74 13.21
N MET A 232 -4.89 7.76 14.05
CA MET A 232 -4.23 7.96 15.34
C MET A 232 -2.72 7.78 15.21
N ILE A 233 -2.08 8.70 14.50
CA ILE A 233 -0.66 8.57 14.11
C ILE A 233 0.26 8.54 15.35
N GLN A 234 -0.03 9.31 16.40
CA GLN A 234 0.79 9.30 17.63
C GLN A 234 0.77 7.94 18.32
N ASP A 235 -0.42 7.34 18.46
CA ASP A 235 -0.56 6.02 19.08
C ASP A 235 0.05 4.92 18.19
N ALA A 236 -0.04 5.07 16.86
CA ALA A 236 0.63 4.17 15.94
C ALA A 236 2.16 4.17 16.16
N LEU A 237 2.79 5.35 16.26
CA LEU A 237 4.23 5.48 16.53
C LEU A 237 4.61 4.76 17.84
N VAL A 238 3.85 4.97 18.92
CA VAL A 238 4.09 4.31 20.22
C VAL A 238 4.04 2.79 20.07
N HIS A 239 3.00 2.26 19.43
CA HIS A 239 2.85 0.82 19.24
C HIS A 239 3.93 0.20 18.35
N TYR A 240 4.39 0.92 17.31
CA TYR A 240 5.49 0.44 16.49
C TYR A 240 6.81 0.39 17.25
N HIS A 241 7.14 1.40 18.07
CA HIS A 241 8.34 1.36 18.93
C HIS A 241 8.29 0.18 19.91
N MET A 242 7.16 -0.03 20.59
CA MET A 242 6.98 -1.19 21.47
C MET A 242 7.16 -2.53 20.72
N ALA A 243 6.62 -2.62 19.50
CA ALA A 243 6.76 -3.82 18.68
C ALA A 243 8.23 -4.07 18.30
N VAL A 244 8.96 -3.01 17.91
CA VAL A 244 10.40 -3.08 17.57
C VAL A 244 11.20 -3.64 18.74
N GLU A 245 10.99 -3.15 19.96
CA GLU A 245 11.70 -3.64 21.15
C GLU A 245 11.39 -5.12 21.45
N LEU A 246 10.11 -5.49 21.41
CA LEU A 246 9.66 -6.85 21.72
C LEU A 246 10.18 -7.86 20.69
N LEU A 247 10.05 -7.55 19.39
CA LEU A 247 10.42 -8.43 18.28
C LEU A 247 11.93 -8.56 18.12
N ARG A 248 12.69 -7.48 18.35
CA ARG A 248 14.15 -7.52 18.38
C ARG A 248 14.67 -8.44 19.49
N ALA A 249 14.06 -8.41 20.67
CA ALA A 249 14.46 -9.26 21.79
C ALA A 249 14.24 -10.78 21.55
N VAL A 250 13.42 -11.16 20.56
CA VAL A 250 13.12 -12.55 20.21
C VAL A 250 13.62 -12.95 18.83
N ASN A 251 14.39 -12.09 18.17
CA ASN A 251 14.92 -12.27 16.81
C ASN A 251 13.85 -12.61 15.75
N ASP A 252 12.65 -12.02 15.88
CA ASP A 252 11.58 -12.16 14.88
C ASP A 252 11.78 -11.15 13.75
N PHE A 253 12.78 -11.40 12.91
CA PHE A 253 13.27 -10.42 11.93
C PHE A 253 12.22 -9.99 10.90
N LEU A 254 11.38 -10.92 10.43
CA LEU A 254 10.34 -10.60 9.44
C LEU A 254 9.36 -9.56 9.99
N TRP A 255 8.84 -9.79 11.19
CA TRP A 255 7.88 -8.87 11.82
C TRP A 255 8.55 -7.62 12.38
N LEU A 256 9.81 -7.72 12.78
CA LEU A 256 10.63 -6.55 13.13
C LEU A 256 10.78 -5.61 11.92
N GLY A 257 11.07 -6.14 10.73
CA GLY A 257 11.07 -5.38 9.49
C GLY A 257 9.74 -4.68 9.23
N ALA A 258 8.62 -5.36 9.47
CA ALA A 258 7.29 -4.77 9.30
C ALA A 258 6.95 -3.68 10.33
N ALA A 259 7.40 -3.82 11.57
CA ALA A 259 7.25 -2.78 12.60
C ALA A 259 8.09 -1.53 12.24
N LEU A 260 9.31 -1.73 11.74
CA LEU A 260 10.17 -0.65 11.26
C LEU A 260 9.58 0.05 10.02
N GLU A 261 9.05 -0.72 9.07
CA GLU A 261 8.37 -0.17 7.89
C GLU A 261 7.15 0.67 8.30
N GLY A 262 6.32 0.18 9.23
CA GLY A 262 5.17 0.91 9.76
C GLY A 262 5.59 2.21 10.48
N LEU A 263 6.66 2.16 11.27
CA LEU A 263 7.23 3.34 11.93
C LEU A 263 7.73 4.38 10.92
N CYS A 264 8.40 3.94 9.86
CA CYS A 264 8.81 4.80 8.76
C CYS A 264 7.59 5.43 8.07
N SER A 265 6.59 4.62 7.72
CA SER A 265 5.37 5.10 7.05
C SER A 265 4.64 6.17 7.88
N ALA A 266 4.45 5.93 9.19
CA ALA A 266 3.83 6.90 10.09
C ALA A 266 4.64 8.21 10.18
N SER A 267 5.98 8.11 10.24
CA SER A 267 6.86 9.28 10.28
C SER A 267 6.85 10.05 8.96
N VAL A 268 6.80 9.34 7.82
CA VAL A 268 6.69 9.93 6.47
C VAL A 268 5.39 10.71 6.33
N ILE A 269 4.26 10.17 6.81
CA ILE A 269 2.96 10.86 6.76
C ILE A 269 2.99 12.18 7.54
N ILE A 270 3.74 12.25 8.65
CA ILE A 270 3.92 13.48 9.45
C ILE A 270 4.81 14.50 8.72
N HIS A 271 5.96 14.08 8.21
CA HIS A 271 6.94 15.00 7.61
C HIS A 271 6.57 15.45 6.20
N TYR A 272 5.86 14.61 5.45
CA TYR A 272 5.54 14.83 4.05
C TYR A 272 4.03 14.72 3.80
N PRO A 273 3.21 15.63 4.35
CA PRO A 273 1.75 15.58 4.21
C PRO A 273 1.30 15.68 2.74
N GLY A 274 2.13 16.25 1.85
CA GLY A 274 1.91 16.28 0.40
C GLY A 274 1.94 14.90 -0.29
N GLY A 275 2.37 13.87 0.43
CA GLY A 275 2.48 12.51 -0.07
C GLY A 275 3.75 12.23 -0.86
N THR A 276 4.09 10.95 -0.98
CA THR A 276 5.29 10.45 -1.66
C THR A 276 5.06 9.93 -3.08
N ALA A 277 3.81 9.88 -3.55
CA ALA A 277 3.44 9.28 -4.84
C ALA A 277 3.78 10.16 -6.08
N GLY A 278 4.39 11.33 -5.89
CA GLY A 278 4.76 12.27 -6.96
C GLY A 278 3.56 13.03 -7.56
N LYS A 279 3.84 13.91 -8.54
CA LYS A 279 2.85 14.84 -9.15
C LYS A 279 1.67 14.14 -9.84
N GLY A 280 1.79 12.85 -10.19
CA GLY A 280 0.72 12.05 -10.80
C GLY A 280 -0.22 11.36 -9.80
N GLY A 281 0.09 11.41 -8.49
CA GLY A 281 -0.66 10.72 -7.44
C GLY A 281 -1.15 11.61 -6.30
N ALA A 282 -1.09 12.94 -6.47
CA ALA A 282 -1.43 13.90 -5.42
C ALA A 282 -2.91 13.77 -4.98
N ARG A 283 -3.14 13.00 -3.92
CA ARG A 283 -4.35 13.13 -3.09
C ARG A 283 -4.21 14.46 -2.34
N LYS A 284 -5.24 15.31 -2.38
CA LYS A 284 -5.23 16.57 -1.61
C LYS A 284 -5.13 16.23 -0.12
N PRO A 285 -4.08 16.67 0.59
CA PRO A 285 -4.04 16.49 2.04
C PRO A 285 -4.91 17.55 2.71
N PHE A 286 -5.71 17.13 3.70
CA PHE A 286 -6.24 18.04 4.70
C PHE A 286 -5.29 18.01 5.91
N ILE A 287 -4.72 19.16 6.25
CA ILE A 287 -3.92 19.35 7.45
C ILE A 287 -4.88 19.72 8.57
N SER A 288 -5.02 18.87 9.59
CA SER A 288 -5.69 19.25 10.84
C SER A 288 -4.74 20.16 11.63
N THR A 289 -4.72 21.46 11.31
CA THR A 289 -4.06 22.44 12.17
C THR A 289 -4.90 22.62 13.42
N ALA A 290 -4.38 22.22 14.57
CA ALA A 290 -4.95 22.57 15.87
C ALA A 290 -4.91 24.10 16.01
N THR A 291 -6.06 24.75 15.84
CA THR A 291 -6.21 26.17 16.19
C THR A 291 -6.53 26.27 17.68
N ASP A 292 -5.64 26.95 18.39
CA ASP A 292 -5.76 27.37 19.78
C ASP A 292 -7.11 28.07 20.03
N GLY A 293 -7.79 27.65 21.10
CA GLY A 293 -9.18 28.00 21.34
C GLY A 293 -9.62 27.71 22.76
N GLY A 294 -9.15 28.53 23.71
CA GLY A 294 -9.97 28.99 24.84
C GLY A 294 -10.29 27.99 25.95
N LYS A 295 -9.52 28.10 27.04
CA LYS A 295 -9.81 27.64 28.41
C LYS A 295 -11.30 27.49 28.73
N ARG A 296 -11.70 26.30 29.20
CA ARG A 296 -12.67 26.13 30.30
C ARG A 296 -12.49 24.77 30.98
N HIS A 297 -11.94 24.82 32.19
CA HIS A 297 -11.85 23.72 33.14
C HIS A 297 -13.23 23.15 33.48
N ARG A 298 -13.35 21.82 33.54
CA ARG A 298 -14.03 21.16 34.66
C ARG A 298 -13.41 19.77 34.92
N PRO A 299 -13.11 19.42 36.18
CA PRO A 299 -12.38 18.20 36.53
C PRO A 299 -13.32 17.03 36.89
N GLY A 300 -12.89 15.80 36.62
CA GLY A 300 -13.56 14.60 37.12
C GLY A 300 -12.99 13.28 36.58
N ALA A 301 -12.26 12.57 37.45
CA ALA A 301 -11.99 11.12 37.47
C ALA A 301 -10.81 10.54 36.66
N GLN A 302 -9.65 10.62 37.32
CA GLN A 302 -8.83 9.50 37.82
C GLN A 302 -7.83 8.79 36.87
N GLU A 303 -6.56 9.01 37.24
CA GLU A 303 -5.30 8.52 36.71
C GLU A 303 -5.15 6.99 36.79
N VAL A 304 -4.58 6.40 35.73
CA VAL A 304 -3.89 5.11 35.79
C VAL A 304 -2.41 5.41 35.92
N LEU A 305 -1.88 5.23 37.13
CA LEU A 305 -0.44 5.19 37.40
C LEU A 305 0.21 4.05 36.61
N ILE A 306 1.19 4.38 35.77
CA ILE A 306 2.18 3.43 35.27
C ILE A 306 3.54 4.00 35.67
N ASP A 307 4.25 3.26 36.53
CA ASP A 307 5.62 3.54 36.95
C ASP A 307 6.59 3.55 35.75
N PRO A 308 7.42 4.59 35.58
CA PRO A 308 8.47 4.62 34.57
C PRO A 308 9.82 4.22 35.18
N GLY A 309 10.27 2.99 34.89
CA GLY A 309 11.57 2.48 35.33
C GLY A 309 12.38 1.86 34.19
N ALA A 310 13.49 2.52 33.85
CA ALA A 310 14.61 2.07 33.00
C ALA A 310 14.54 2.29 31.47
N LEU A 311 14.68 3.55 31.07
CA LEU A 311 15.45 3.94 29.88
C LEU A 311 16.60 4.85 30.35
N THR A 312 17.75 4.25 30.66
CA THR A 312 19.00 4.99 30.86
C THR A 312 20.04 4.50 29.85
N SER A 313 20.28 5.32 28.83
CA SER A 313 21.61 5.47 28.21
C SER A 313 21.63 6.72 27.32
N SER A 314 22.07 7.81 27.95
CA SER A 314 22.86 8.93 27.43
C SER A 314 23.09 9.05 25.91
N SER A 315 22.67 10.18 25.34
CA SER A 315 23.45 10.95 24.37
C SER A 315 23.11 12.44 24.55
N GLY A 316 24.15 13.26 24.69
CA GLY A 316 24.12 14.60 25.29
C GLY A 316 23.29 15.64 24.55
N ILE A 317 22.62 16.47 25.34
CA ILE A 317 21.82 17.62 24.91
C ILE A 317 22.76 18.83 24.78
N SER A 318 22.98 19.33 23.56
CA SER A 318 23.38 20.73 23.34
C SER A 318 22.12 21.60 23.33
N ALA A 319 22.12 22.65 24.15
CA ALA A 319 21.02 23.59 24.28
C ALA A 319 20.89 24.48 23.04
N ASP A 320 19.82 24.27 22.28
CA ASP A 320 19.20 25.29 21.43
C ASP A 320 17.74 24.93 21.16
N THR A 321 16.95 24.88 22.23
CA THR A 321 15.52 24.56 22.22
C THR A 321 14.67 25.83 22.19
N SER A 322 14.44 26.35 20.98
CA SER A 322 13.31 27.28 20.75
C SER A 322 12.44 26.94 19.52
N SER A 323 12.73 25.86 18.80
CA SER A 323 11.97 25.40 17.62
C SER A 323 11.34 24.01 17.75
N GLU A 324 11.48 23.31 18.89
CA GLU A 324 11.07 21.89 19.04
C GLU A 324 9.73 21.65 19.75
N ILE A 325 8.95 22.70 20.02
CA ILE A 325 7.63 22.56 20.64
C ILE A 325 6.61 22.23 19.54
N GLY A 326 6.54 20.97 19.13
CA GLY A 326 5.51 20.52 18.18
C GLY A 326 5.80 19.24 17.41
N ARG A 327 7.02 18.68 17.46
CA ARG A 327 7.27 17.35 16.87
C ARG A 327 6.48 16.30 17.67
N ALA A 328 5.66 15.55 16.95
CA ALA A 328 5.09 14.28 17.38
C ALA A 328 6.12 13.50 18.20
N LYS A 329 5.84 13.29 19.49
CA LYS A 329 6.71 12.48 20.36
C LYS A 329 6.89 11.11 19.68
N ASN A 330 8.13 10.62 19.62
CA ASN A 330 8.49 9.33 19.00
C ASN A 330 8.49 9.28 17.45
N CYS A 331 8.29 10.40 16.75
CA CYS A 331 8.44 10.45 15.29
C CYS A 331 9.93 10.38 14.89
N LEU A 332 10.25 9.61 13.84
CA LEU A 332 11.61 9.54 13.31
C LEU A 332 12.00 10.85 12.60
N SER A 333 13.27 11.24 12.65
CA SER A 333 13.80 12.31 11.80
C SER A 333 13.81 11.88 10.32
N PRO A 334 13.83 12.82 9.35
CA PRO A 334 14.01 12.50 7.93
C PRO A 334 15.19 11.57 7.62
N GLU A 335 16.28 11.70 8.37
CA GLU A 335 17.49 10.90 8.25
C GLU A 335 17.25 9.49 8.82
N ASP A 336 16.67 9.40 10.02
CA ASP A 336 16.37 8.13 10.68
C ASP A 336 15.37 7.29 9.87
N ILE A 337 14.42 7.90 9.17
CA ILE A 337 13.49 7.19 8.28
C ILE A 337 14.26 6.33 7.28
N ILE A 338 15.32 6.86 6.68
CA ILE A 338 16.09 6.14 5.67
C ILE A 338 16.88 5.00 6.31
N GLU A 339 17.51 5.23 7.46
CA GLU A 339 18.24 4.19 8.20
C GLU A 339 17.30 3.05 8.65
N LYS A 340 16.08 3.38 9.08
CA LYS A 340 15.07 2.38 9.45
C LYS A 340 14.50 1.64 8.26
N TYR A 341 14.37 2.26 7.08
CA TYR A 341 14.08 1.53 5.85
C TYR A 341 15.21 0.57 5.48
N LYS A 342 16.49 0.98 5.56
CA LYS A 342 17.63 0.09 5.32
C LYS A 342 17.60 -1.14 6.25
N GLU A 343 17.34 -0.91 7.54
CA GLU A 343 17.19 -1.98 8.55
C GLU A 343 16.03 -2.93 8.19
N ALA A 344 14.85 -2.38 7.84
CA ALA A 344 13.68 -3.17 7.46
C ALA A 344 13.93 -4.03 6.20
N ILE A 345 14.50 -3.43 5.15
CA ILE A 345 14.83 -4.12 3.89
C ILE A 345 15.85 -5.23 4.13
N SER A 346 16.88 -4.96 4.93
CA SER A 346 17.87 -5.98 5.32
C SER A 346 17.22 -7.17 6.02
N TYR A 347 16.22 -6.94 6.88
CA TYR A 347 15.48 -8.04 7.51
C TYR A 347 14.58 -8.80 6.55
N TYR A 348 13.92 -8.14 5.60
CA TYR A 348 13.14 -8.80 4.57
C TYR A 348 13.99 -9.69 3.67
N GLY A 349 15.18 -9.22 3.27
CA GLY A 349 16.13 -9.98 2.44
C GLY A 349 16.64 -11.29 3.07
N LYS A 350 16.40 -11.52 4.38
CA LYS A 350 16.68 -12.81 5.03
C LYS A 350 15.70 -13.92 4.63
N TYR A 351 14.56 -13.58 4.02
CA TYR A 351 13.47 -14.51 3.73
C TYR A 351 13.23 -14.60 2.23
N LYS A 352 13.47 -15.79 1.65
CA LYS A 352 13.28 -16.06 0.21
C LYS A 352 11.87 -15.70 -0.30
N ASN A 353 10.85 -15.86 0.54
CA ASN A 353 9.45 -15.62 0.17
C ASN A 353 8.96 -14.20 0.51
N ALA A 354 9.86 -13.29 0.93
CA ALA A 354 9.53 -11.89 1.25
C ALA A 354 10.06 -10.90 0.20
N GLY A 355 10.60 -11.36 -0.94
CA GLY A 355 11.18 -10.49 -1.96
C GLY A 355 10.23 -9.42 -2.50
N VAL A 356 8.93 -9.70 -2.58
CA VAL A 356 7.94 -8.68 -2.96
C VAL A 356 7.88 -7.55 -1.94
N ILE A 357 7.80 -7.89 -0.64
CA ILE A 357 7.77 -6.92 0.45
C ILE A 357 9.07 -6.12 0.50
N GLU A 358 10.21 -6.79 0.34
CA GLU A 358 11.53 -6.17 0.26
C GLU A 358 11.60 -5.10 -0.84
N LEU A 359 11.15 -5.46 -2.05
CA LEU A 359 11.14 -4.56 -3.19
C LEU A 359 10.21 -3.37 -2.99
N GLU A 360 9.01 -3.59 -2.45
CA GLU A 360 8.07 -2.51 -2.17
C GLU A 360 8.58 -1.57 -1.08
N ALA A 361 9.30 -2.07 -0.07
CA ALA A 361 9.97 -1.22 0.91
C ALA A 361 11.08 -0.38 0.27
N CYS A 362 11.88 -0.97 -0.63
CA CYS A 362 12.86 -0.23 -1.44
C CYS A 362 12.20 0.90 -2.25
N VAL A 363 11.07 0.62 -2.92
CA VAL A 363 10.34 1.63 -3.70
C VAL A 363 9.85 2.78 -2.82
N LYS A 364 9.31 2.48 -1.62
CA LYS A 364 8.91 3.52 -0.65
C LYS A 364 10.10 4.38 -0.21
N ALA A 365 11.22 3.76 0.14
CA ALA A 365 12.43 4.48 0.53
C ALA A 365 12.95 5.41 -0.58
N VAL A 366 12.96 4.95 -1.83
CA VAL A 366 13.35 5.76 -3.00
C VAL A 366 12.44 6.98 -3.17
N ARG A 367 11.13 6.82 -2.99
CA ARG A 367 10.18 7.95 -3.07
C ARG A 367 10.42 8.99 -1.98
N VAL A 368 10.73 8.55 -0.76
CA VAL A 368 11.11 9.46 0.33
C VAL A 368 12.40 10.20 -0.01
N LEU A 369 13.43 9.49 -0.48
CA LEU A 369 14.71 10.09 -0.89
C LEU A 369 14.57 11.09 -2.05
N ALA A 370 13.64 10.83 -2.98
CA ALA A 370 13.34 11.75 -4.07
C ALA A 370 12.83 13.10 -3.55
N ILE A 371 11.92 13.09 -2.56
CA ILE A 371 11.41 14.30 -1.92
C ILE A 371 12.50 15.01 -1.11
N GLN A 372 13.34 14.23 -0.42
CA GLN A 372 14.52 14.75 0.29
C GLN A 372 15.63 15.24 -0.65
N LYS A 373 15.48 15.10 -1.98
CA LYS A 373 16.47 15.45 -3.00
C LYS A 373 17.82 14.73 -2.85
N ARG A 374 17.80 13.51 -2.30
CA ARG A 374 18.98 12.65 -2.09
C ARG A 374 19.11 11.60 -3.20
N ALA A 375 19.29 12.06 -4.44
CA ALA A 375 19.27 11.22 -5.63
C ALA A 375 20.36 10.12 -5.66
N MET A 376 21.55 10.39 -5.11
CA MET A 376 22.65 9.41 -5.08
C MET A 376 22.30 8.18 -4.24
N GLU A 377 21.80 8.40 -3.01
CA GLU A 377 21.36 7.31 -2.14
C GLU A 377 20.13 6.59 -2.71
N ALA A 378 19.19 7.33 -3.31
CA ALA A 378 18.05 6.71 -4.00
C ALA A 378 18.51 5.77 -5.11
N SER A 379 19.55 6.14 -5.87
CA SER A 379 20.14 5.29 -6.89
C SER A 379 20.78 4.03 -6.32
N GLU A 380 21.30 4.04 -5.09
CA GLU A 380 21.86 2.85 -4.43
C GLU A 380 20.75 1.84 -4.10
N PHE A 381 19.63 2.31 -3.54
CA PHE A 381 18.44 1.47 -3.33
C PHE A 381 17.95 0.84 -4.64
N LEU A 382 17.89 1.62 -5.73
CA LEU A 382 17.45 1.12 -7.02
C LEU A 382 18.42 0.09 -7.62
N GLN A 383 19.73 0.21 -7.40
CA GLN A 383 20.70 -0.80 -7.82
C GLN A 383 20.48 -2.11 -7.07
N ASN A 384 20.30 -2.06 -5.76
CA ASN A 384 20.01 -3.24 -4.94
C ASN A 384 18.67 -3.87 -5.32
N ALA A 385 17.66 -3.05 -5.61
CA ALA A 385 16.32 -3.50 -5.99
C ALA A 385 16.28 -4.37 -7.27
N VAL A 386 17.26 -4.23 -8.17
CA VAL A 386 17.38 -5.07 -9.38
C VAL A 386 17.70 -6.54 -9.02
N TYR A 387 18.43 -6.76 -7.93
CA TYR A 387 18.89 -8.09 -7.51
C TYR A 387 17.91 -8.82 -6.58
N ILE A 388 16.87 -8.13 -6.10
CA ILE A 388 15.85 -8.76 -5.26
C ILE A 388 15.18 -9.90 -6.03
N ASN A 389 15.18 -11.08 -5.40
CA ASN A 389 14.62 -12.30 -5.98
C ASN A 389 13.10 -12.33 -5.80
N LEU A 390 12.38 -12.19 -6.90
CA LEU A 390 10.91 -12.30 -6.92
C LEU A 390 10.42 -13.69 -7.38
N GLY A 391 11.32 -14.67 -7.46
CA GLY A 391 11.04 -15.95 -8.08
C GLY A 391 10.97 -15.86 -9.61
N GLN A 392 10.22 -16.77 -10.23
CA GLN A 392 10.06 -16.84 -11.67
C GLN A 392 9.04 -15.79 -12.12
N LEU A 393 9.51 -14.69 -12.70
CA LEU A 393 8.65 -13.65 -13.27
C LEU A 393 8.22 -14.02 -14.71
N SER A 394 6.96 -13.73 -15.05
CA SER A 394 6.50 -13.71 -16.43
C SER A 394 7.19 -12.60 -17.23
N GLU A 395 7.14 -12.65 -18.56
CA GLU A 395 7.73 -11.59 -19.39
C GLU A 395 7.03 -10.25 -19.17
N GLU A 396 5.71 -10.25 -18.97
CA GLU A 396 4.93 -9.05 -18.62
C GLU A 396 5.37 -8.45 -17.28
N GLU A 397 5.61 -9.30 -16.27
CA GLU A 397 6.08 -8.88 -14.95
C GLU A 397 7.51 -8.30 -15.01
N LYS A 398 8.37 -8.84 -15.89
CA LYS A 398 9.71 -8.27 -16.17
C LYS A 398 9.60 -6.90 -16.85
N ILE A 399 8.75 -6.76 -17.87
CA ILE A 399 8.50 -5.49 -18.55
C ILE A 399 8.03 -4.43 -17.54
N GLN A 400 7.08 -4.79 -16.68
CA GLN A 400 6.56 -3.89 -15.65
C GLN A 400 7.66 -3.48 -14.67
N ARG A 401 8.47 -4.43 -14.17
CA ARG A 401 9.59 -4.15 -13.26
C ARG A 401 10.57 -3.13 -13.84
N TYR A 402 10.99 -3.32 -15.08
CA TYR A 402 11.94 -2.40 -15.73
C TYR A 402 11.31 -1.04 -16.06
N SER A 403 10.02 -1.02 -16.42
CA SER A 403 9.29 0.24 -16.64
C SER A 403 9.23 1.08 -15.36
N VAL A 404 8.93 0.45 -14.22
CA VAL A 404 8.91 1.13 -12.92
C VAL A 404 10.31 1.59 -12.50
N LEU A 405 11.35 0.78 -12.71
CA LEU A 405 12.72 1.22 -12.44
C LEU A 405 13.07 2.47 -13.25
N SER A 406 12.66 2.52 -14.53
CA SER A 406 12.80 3.74 -15.34
C SER A 406 12.08 4.92 -14.72
N GLU A 407 10.81 4.78 -14.35
CA GLU A 407 10.02 5.85 -13.72
C GLU A 407 10.66 6.36 -12.41
N LEU A 408 11.22 5.46 -11.58
CA LEU A 408 11.91 5.83 -10.35
C LEU A 408 13.24 6.55 -10.62
N TYR A 409 14.00 6.15 -11.63
CA TYR A 409 15.19 6.89 -12.05
C TYR A 409 14.85 8.27 -12.63
N GLU A 410 13.73 8.38 -13.35
CA GLU A 410 13.21 9.65 -13.84
C GLU A 410 12.82 10.56 -12.67
N LEU A 411 12.11 10.02 -11.67
CA LEU A 411 11.68 10.73 -10.47
C LEU A 411 12.85 11.38 -9.71
N ILE A 412 14.02 10.74 -9.68
CA ILE A 412 15.22 11.27 -9.03
C ILE A 412 16.13 12.08 -9.97
N GLY A 413 15.71 12.32 -11.22
CA GLY A 413 16.43 13.15 -12.19
C GLY A 413 17.55 12.45 -12.96
N PHE A 414 17.63 11.12 -12.92
CA PHE A 414 18.67 10.33 -13.60
C PHE A 414 18.19 9.86 -14.98
N HIS A 415 17.98 10.82 -15.89
CA HIS A 415 17.37 10.59 -17.21
C HIS A 415 18.06 9.52 -18.07
N ARG A 416 19.40 9.44 -18.05
CA ARG A 416 20.14 8.39 -18.79
C ARG A 416 19.87 6.99 -18.25
N LYS A 417 19.82 6.83 -16.92
CA LYS A 417 19.49 5.53 -16.30
C LYS A 417 18.02 5.19 -16.51
N SER A 418 17.13 6.19 -16.46
CA SER A 418 15.72 6.02 -16.82
C SER A 418 15.57 5.47 -18.25
N ALA A 419 16.18 6.12 -19.23
CA ALA A 419 16.17 5.68 -20.63
C ALA A 419 16.80 4.29 -20.83
N PHE A 420 17.82 3.94 -20.05
CA PHE A 420 18.40 2.59 -20.04
C PHE A 420 17.36 1.54 -19.63
N PHE A 421 16.73 1.69 -18.46
CA PHE A 421 15.75 0.70 -17.99
C PHE A 421 14.49 0.66 -18.87
N LYS A 422 14.06 1.80 -19.43
CA LYS A 422 12.95 1.83 -20.38
C LYS A 422 13.28 1.11 -21.69
N ARG A 423 14.52 1.24 -22.19
CA ARG A 423 15.02 0.44 -23.32
C ARG A 423 15.03 -1.04 -22.99
N VAL A 424 15.48 -1.43 -21.79
CA VAL A 424 15.44 -2.84 -21.36
C VAL A 424 14.01 -3.37 -21.33
N ALA A 425 13.05 -2.61 -20.79
CA ALA A 425 11.63 -2.95 -20.83
C ALA A 425 11.13 -3.14 -22.28
N ALA A 426 11.52 -2.24 -23.19
CA ALA A 426 11.16 -2.33 -24.61
C ALA A 426 11.69 -3.61 -25.27
N MET A 427 12.95 -3.98 -25.00
CA MET A 427 13.55 -5.21 -25.53
C MET A 427 12.83 -6.47 -25.02
N GLN A 428 12.31 -6.44 -23.78
CA GLN A 428 11.54 -7.56 -23.24
C GLN A 428 10.20 -7.76 -23.94
N CYS A 429 9.61 -6.72 -24.55
CA CYS A 429 8.39 -6.89 -25.37
C CYS A 429 8.61 -7.77 -26.61
N VAL A 430 9.87 -7.98 -27.02
CA VAL A 430 10.24 -8.73 -28.22
C VAL A 430 11.27 -9.83 -27.90
N ALA A 431 11.27 -10.30 -26.65
CA ALA A 431 12.15 -11.38 -26.22
C ALA A 431 11.90 -12.65 -27.08
N PRO A 432 12.94 -13.43 -27.43
CA PRO A 432 12.80 -14.62 -28.27
C PRO A 432 11.87 -15.70 -27.71
N THR A 433 11.57 -15.64 -26.41
CA THR A 433 10.67 -16.55 -25.69
C THR A 433 9.19 -16.23 -25.90
N ILE A 434 8.85 -15.06 -26.45
CA ILE A 434 7.47 -14.62 -26.65
C ILE A 434 6.98 -15.06 -28.03
N PRO A 435 5.92 -15.90 -28.12
CA PRO A 435 5.38 -16.38 -29.40
C PRO A 435 4.85 -15.26 -30.29
N GLU A 436 4.27 -14.21 -29.70
CA GLU A 436 3.72 -13.04 -30.40
C GLU A 436 4.40 -11.75 -29.90
N PRO A 437 5.52 -11.34 -30.51
CA PRO A 437 6.28 -10.18 -30.07
C PRO A 437 5.48 -8.87 -30.16
N GLY A 438 5.50 -8.09 -29.08
CA GLY A 438 4.82 -6.81 -28.94
C GLY A 438 5.56 -5.65 -29.60
N TRP A 439 5.83 -5.72 -30.91
CA TRP A 439 6.61 -4.72 -31.65
C TRP A 439 6.10 -3.28 -31.48
N LYS A 440 4.78 -3.09 -31.44
CA LYS A 440 4.16 -1.76 -31.23
C LYS A 440 4.47 -1.19 -29.84
N ALA A 441 4.48 -2.03 -28.81
CA ALA A 441 4.83 -1.63 -27.46
C ALA A 441 6.33 -1.33 -27.35
N CYS A 442 7.18 -2.20 -27.92
CA CYS A 442 8.63 -1.99 -28.02
C CYS A 442 8.96 -0.64 -28.67
N TYR A 443 8.39 -0.37 -29.85
CA TYR A 443 8.60 0.89 -30.56
C TYR A 443 8.20 2.12 -29.73
N ARG A 444 7.02 2.08 -29.09
CA ARG A 444 6.56 3.18 -28.22
C ARG A 444 7.52 3.45 -27.07
N LEU A 445 7.93 2.40 -26.36
CA LEU A 445 8.87 2.52 -25.24
C LEU A 445 10.23 3.05 -25.70
N LEU A 446 10.73 2.63 -26.86
CA LEU A 446 11.98 3.15 -27.43
C LEU A 446 11.91 4.63 -27.76
N LEU A 447 10.80 5.13 -28.31
CA LEU A 447 10.60 6.55 -28.58
C LEU A 447 10.72 7.39 -27.30
N GLU A 448 10.17 6.90 -26.19
CA GLU A 448 10.25 7.56 -24.89
C GLU A 448 11.68 7.59 -24.30
N THR A 449 12.63 6.81 -24.84
CA THR A 449 14.03 6.82 -24.37
C THR A 449 14.87 7.93 -24.98
N LEU A 450 14.44 8.49 -26.12
CA LEU A 450 15.22 9.44 -26.90
C LEU A 450 15.67 10.68 -26.11
N PRO A 451 14.80 11.34 -25.31
CA PRO A 451 15.23 12.50 -24.52
C PRO A 451 16.34 12.16 -23.52
N GLY A 452 16.27 10.99 -22.88
CA GLY A 452 17.28 10.56 -21.91
C GLY A 452 18.64 10.23 -22.54
N TYR A 453 18.67 9.90 -23.84
CA TYR A 453 19.91 9.77 -24.62
C TYR A 453 20.30 11.04 -25.39
N SER A 454 19.54 12.13 -25.24
CA SER A 454 19.72 13.37 -26.00
C SER A 454 19.67 13.14 -27.52
N LEU A 455 18.79 12.26 -27.97
CA LEU A 455 18.50 12.00 -29.37
C LEU A 455 17.22 12.73 -29.78
N SER A 456 17.20 13.25 -31.01
CA SER A 456 16.03 13.90 -31.61
C SER A 456 15.62 13.18 -32.88
N LEU A 457 14.32 13.16 -33.15
CA LEU A 457 13.76 12.73 -34.44
C LEU A 457 13.49 13.92 -35.36
N ASP A 458 13.66 15.16 -34.90
CA ASP A 458 13.52 16.32 -35.75
C ASP A 458 14.65 16.31 -36.79
N PRO A 459 14.34 16.24 -38.10
CA PRO A 459 15.34 16.30 -39.16
C PRO A 459 16.27 17.52 -39.07
N LYS A 460 15.84 18.60 -38.41
CA LYS A 460 16.65 19.82 -38.19
C LYS A 460 17.76 19.63 -37.17
N ASP A 461 17.59 18.71 -36.22
CA ASP A 461 18.56 18.41 -35.16
C ASP A 461 19.62 17.39 -35.62
N PHE A 462 19.38 16.71 -36.74
CA PHE A 462 20.42 15.97 -37.43
C PHE A 462 21.40 16.98 -38.03
N SER A 463 22.55 17.15 -37.39
CA SER A 463 23.66 17.86 -38.00
C SER A 463 23.88 17.27 -39.39
N LYS A 464 23.76 18.11 -40.44
CA LYS A 464 24.29 17.76 -41.75
C LYS A 464 25.77 17.48 -41.51
N GLY A 465 26.14 16.20 -41.47
CA GLY A 465 27.48 15.78 -41.07
C GLY A 465 28.53 16.52 -41.89
N THR A 466 29.19 17.49 -41.28
CA THR A 466 30.47 17.98 -41.81
C THR A 466 31.46 16.85 -41.56
N THR A 467 31.91 16.28 -42.66
CA THR A 467 32.87 15.19 -42.77
C THR A 467 34.20 15.54 -42.09
N THR A 468 34.32 15.33 -40.78
CA THR A 468 35.61 15.15 -40.09
C THR A 468 35.39 14.41 -38.77
N ILE A 469 35.15 13.11 -38.85
CA ILE A 469 35.56 12.21 -37.77
C ILE A 469 37.00 11.80 -38.14
N PRO A 470 38.03 12.04 -37.31
CA PRO A 470 39.29 11.35 -37.49
C PRO A 470 39.00 9.88 -37.24
N ILE A 471 39.03 9.09 -38.31
CA ILE A 471 39.00 7.64 -38.24
C ILE A 471 40.18 7.25 -37.33
N ILE A 472 39.86 6.70 -36.15
CA ILE A 472 40.84 5.94 -35.39
C ILE A 472 41.18 4.75 -36.28
N SER A 473 42.31 4.84 -36.98
CA SER A 473 42.83 3.76 -37.81
C SER A 473 43.09 2.57 -36.90
N ASN A 474 42.37 1.48 -37.17
CA ASN A 474 42.62 0.17 -36.59
C ASN A 474 44.07 -0.23 -36.87
N ASN A 475 44.92 -0.18 -35.85
CA ASN A 475 46.17 -0.94 -35.86
C ASN A 475 45.81 -2.42 -35.80
N THR A 476 45.95 -3.10 -36.94
CA THR A 476 45.88 -4.55 -37.06
C THR A 476 47.20 -5.14 -36.53
N PRO A 477 47.18 -6.21 -35.73
CA PRO A 477 48.39 -6.95 -35.40
C PRO A 477 48.68 -8.01 -36.47
N GLY A 478 49.89 -8.02 -37.05
CA GLY A 478 50.42 -9.21 -37.71
C GLY A 478 51.36 -9.00 -38.91
N GLN A 479 52.64 -9.33 -38.68
CA GLN A 479 53.54 -10.06 -39.59
C GLN A 479 53.98 -9.38 -40.92
N ASN A 480 55.16 -8.76 -40.93
CA ASN A 480 56.47 -9.38 -41.19
C ASN A 480 57.60 -8.38 -40.94
#